data_AF-A0A962DVG6-F1
#
_entry.id   AF-A0A962DVG6-F1
#
_cell.length_a   1.000
_cell.length_b   1.000
_cell.length_c   1.000
_cell.angle_alpha   90.00
_cell.angle_beta   90.00
_cell.angle_gamma   90.00
#
_symmetry.space_group_name_H-M   'P 1'
#
loop_
_entity.id
_entity.type
_entity.pdbx_description
1 polymer ?
#
loop_
_entity_poly.entity_id
_entity_poly.type
_entity_poly.pdbx_seq_one_letter_code
_entity_poly.pdbx_strand_id
1 'polypeptide(L)'
;IVFHLDRGTPEPVRSALLEGASWWSSAFEQAGLTGAFRVELLPEGADPMDIRYNIITLTHRATRGWSYGYALSDPRTGEIIKGMVNLGSLRVRQDLLIAESLLAPYDQPDTEGRAVAAQEMALARLRQLAAHEVGHALGFGHNFAASRHGNGSVMDYPHPQITLGADGRVDFAQAYGVGIGPWDVFLVRHGYGVYPDESAALARLRADIRAAGYEYVGDADARAPGDAHPAGALWDLRGTDTLAGFDQLLKVRDHALRNFSIGVLPPDRQSGELEARLVPVYLLHRYQTEAVARLLGGASYASGWAGDGQAGTTRVSAAAQMAARERLLATLRPEFLALPPTLLDLLTPPALEYTRDREYFSTRATPLFDPLAAADAAAMLTIQFLLAPPRLQRLALQHARDSGYPGVGDTIDALLAATWRAALADDPRLAQIQRSTRWLVLDALLALLDAGELHPLVDTELRSQLQDFASWAEAPARSGSTNPDLGIAADRVRRYLADPASVKLRTLPLVPPGAPI
;
A
#
# COMPACT_ATOMS: atom_id res chain seq x y z
N ILE A 1 -1.16 34.15 2.84
CA ILE A 1 -1.62 33.08 1.94
C ILE A 1 -3.06 32.75 2.29
N VAL A 2 -3.99 32.85 1.35
CA VAL A 2 -5.40 32.48 1.55
C VAL A 2 -5.80 31.47 0.48
N PHE A 3 -6.25 30.29 0.92
CA PHE A 3 -6.86 29.29 0.06
C PHE A 3 -8.38 29.40 0.11
N HIS A 4 -9.04 29.23 -1.03
CA HIS A 4 -10.48 29.35 -1.16
C HIS A 4 -11.08 28.02 -1.59
N LEU A 5 -12.09 27.52 -0.87
CA LEU A 5 -12.85 26.36 -1.28
C LEU A 5 -13.98 26.76 -2.22
N ASP A 6 -14.13 26.02 -3.30
CA ASP A 6 -15.26 26.14 -4.22
C ASP A 6 -16.61 25.98 -3.49
N ARG A 7 -17.50 26.97 -3.66
CA ARG A 7 -18.86 26.99 -3.08
C ARG A 7 -19.74 25.85 -3.58
N GLY A 8 -19.41 25.22 -4.72
CA GLY A 8 -20.11 24.06 -5.24
C GLY A 8 -19.97 22.79 -4.39
N THR A 9 -19.00 22.75 -3.47
CA THR A 9 -18.78 21.61 -2.57
C THR A 9 -19.97 21.42 -1.62
N PRO A 10 -20.65 20.26 -1.57
CA PRO A 10 -21.80 20.05 -0.68
C PRO A 10 -21.38 19.75 0.77
N GLU A 11 -22.27 19.95 1.74
CA GLU A 11 -22.12 19.39 3.09
C GLU A 11 -22.39 17.88 3.10
N PRO A 12 -21.76 17.09 4.00
CA PRO A 12 -20.77 17.48 5.02
C PRO A 12 -19.32 17.60 4.50
N VAL A 13 -19.09 17.32 3.20
CA VAL A 13 -17.74 17.34 2.60
C VAL A 13 -17.11 18.74 2.69
N ARG A 14 -17.88 19.80 2.48
CA ARG A 14 -17.43 21.19 2.60
C ARG A 14 -16.80 21.47 3.96
N SER A 15 -17.48 21.16 5.04
CA SER A 15 -16.96 21.35 6.40
C SER A 15 -15.65 20.59 6.63
N ALA A 16 -15.59 19.32 6.21
CA ALA A 16 -14.38 18.51 6.34
C ALA A 16 -13.18 19.08 5.56
N LEU A 17 -13.39 19.56 4.32
CA LEU A 17 -12.32 20.13 3.51
C LEU A 17 -11.82 21.46 4.06
N LEU A 18 -12.71 22.34 4.52
CA LEU A 18 -12.33 23.60 5.16
C LEU A 18 -11.51 23.35 6.44
N GLU A 19 -11.97 22.41 7.28
CA GLU A 19 -11.30 22.07 8.53
C GLU A 19 -9.89 21.51 8.27
N GLY A 20 -9.77 20.50 7.42
CA GLY A 20 -8.49 19.86 7.11
C GLY A 20 -7.47 20.82 6.50
N ALA A 21 -7.89 21.60 5.50
CA ALA A 21 -7.02 22.61 4.89
C ALA A 21 -6.57 23.68 5.91
N SER A 22 -7.43 24.02 6.88
CA SER A 22 -7.12 25.02 7.92
C SER A 22 -6.10 24.54 8.95
N TRP A 23 -5.76 23.24 9.00
CA TRP A 23 -4.73 22.75 9.91
C TRP A 23 -3.37 23.42 9.70
N TRP A 24 -3.07 23.86 8.46
CA TRP A 24 -1.85 24.61 8.15
C TRP A 24 -1.74 25.94 8.90
N SER A 25 -2.86 26.58 9.30
CA SER A 25 -2.83 27.80 10.12
C SER A 25 -1.99 27.60 11.39
N SER A 26 -2.13 26.43 12.04
CA SER A 26 -1.36 26.07 13.24
C SER A 26 0.14 25.94 12.94
N ALA A 27 0.53 25.37 11.80
CA ALA A 27 1.94 25.28 11.42
C ALA A 27 2.57 26.66 11.17
N PHE A 28 1.85 27.57 10.52
CA PHE A 28 2.29 28.96 10.33
C PHE A 28 2.39 29.72 11.64
N GLU A 29 1.42 29.58 12.55
CA GLU A 29 1.48 30.17 13.89
C GLU A 29 2.69 29.67 14.70
N GLN A 30 2.92 28.36 14.71
CA GLN A 30 4.08 27.76 15.39
C GLN A 30 5.42 28.12 14.75
N ALA A 31 5.42 28.55 13.48
CA ALA A 31 6.58 29.12 12.80
C ALA A 31 6.78 30.62 13.10
N GLY A 32 5.90 31.26 13.86
CA GLY A 32 5.94 32.70 14.17
C GLY A 32 5.28 33.59 13.12
N LEU A 33 4.53 33.00 12.18
CA LEU A 33 3.85 33.68 11.07
C LEU A 33 2.34 33.80 11.36
N THR A 34 1.99 34.46 12.47
CA THR A 34 0.60 34.57 12.94
C THR A 34 -0.30 35.26 11.90
N GLY A 35 -1.44 34.64 11.57
CA GLY A 35 -2.40 35.15 10.60
C GLY A 35 -1.93 35.10 9.14
N ALA A 36 -0.76 34.49 8.86
CA ALA A 36 -0.20 34.41 7.52
C ALA A 36 -0.87 33.37 6.63
N PHE A 37 -1.63 32.42 7.18
CA PHE A 37 -2.37 31.40 6.44
C PHE A 37 -3.84 31.37 6.86
N ARG A 38 -4.76 31.26 5.88
CA ARG A 38 -6.21 31.10 6.10
C ARG A 38 -6.85 30.26 5.00
N VAL A 39 -7.98 29.65 5.33
CA VAL A 39 -8.86 28.97 4.37
C VAL A 39 -10.27 29.53 4.48
N GLU A 40 -10.85 29.91 3.36
CA GLU A 40 -12.14 30.60 3.28
C GLU A 40 -13.00 30.00 2.17
N LEU A 41 -14.29 30.32 2.10
CA LEU A 41 -15.08 30.03 0.90
C LEU A 41 -14.69 31.01 -0.20
N LEU A 42 -14.70 30.54 -1.45
CA LEU A 42 -14.54 31.43 -2.59
C LEU A 42 -15.58 32.56 -2.53
N PRO A 43 -15.17 33.84 -2.71
CA PRO A 43 -16.11 34.96 -2.70
C PRO A 43 -17.19 34.80 -3.76
N GLU A 44 -18.40 35.28 -3.48
CA GLU A 44 -19.48 35.23 -4.45
C GLU A 44 -19.13 36.05 -5.70
N GLY A 45 -19.37 35.46 -6.87
CA GLY A 45 -19.03 36.06 -8.17
C GLY A 45 -17.57 35.96 -8.58
N ALA A 46 -16.67 35.42 -7.75
CA ALA A 46 -15.29 35.15 -8.16
C ALA A 46 -15.21 33.91 -9.07
N ASP A 47 -14.38 33.97 -10.10
CA ASP A 47 -14.10 32.83 -10.99
C ASP A 47 -13.06 31.91 -10.33
N PRO A 48 -13.33 30.60 -10.15
CA PRO A 48 -12.35 29.65 -9.61
C PRO A 48 -11.02 29.59 -10.37
N MET A 49 -11.02 29.96 -11.66
CA MET A 49 -9.83 29.99 -12.52
C MET A 49 -9.03 31.29 -12.45
N ASP A 50 -9.53 32.32 -11.77
CA ASP A 50 -8.83 33.60 -11.62
C ASP A 50 -7.49 33.40 -10.86
N ILE A 51 -6.41 33.93 -11.42
CA ILE A 51 -5.05 33.74 -10.90
C ILE A 51 -4.87 34.27 -9.48
N ARG A 52 -5.68 35.25 -9.08
CA ARG A 52 -5.58 35.94 -7.78
C ARG A 52 -6.01 35.06 -6.59
N TYR A 53 -6.73 33.96 -6.85
CA TYR A 53 -7.24 33.07 -5.81
C TYR A 53 -6.50 31.73 -5.83
N ASN A 54 -5.88 31.36 -4.71
CA ASN A 54 -5.51 29.97 -4.48
C ASN A 54 -6.78 29.17 -4.25
N ILE A 55 -6.98 28.08 -4.98
CA ILE A 55 -8.28 27.40 -5.08
C ILE A 55 -8.19 25.94 -4.64
N ILE A 56 -9.20 25.49 -3.89
CA ILE A 56 -9.50 24.09 -3.58
C ILE A 56 -10.80 23.73 -4.29
N THR A 57 -10.75 22.74 -5.17
CA THR A 57 -11.90 22.30 -5.98
C THR A 57 -12.23 20.84 -5.67
N LEU A 58 -13.52 20.53 -5.53
CA LEU A 58 -14.02 19.16 -5.51
C LEU A 58 -14.49 18.80 -6.93
N THR A 59 -13.87 17.80 -7.56
CA THR A 59 -14.23 17.39 -8.92
C THR A 59 -14.88 16.01 -8.99
N HIS A 60 -15.93 15.93 -9.80
CA HIS A 60 -16.60 14.69 -10.15
C HIS A 60 -16.05 14.18 -11.48
N ARG A 61 -15.69 12.89 -11.54
CA ARG A 61 -15.16 12.23 -12.74
C ARG A 61 -15.90 10.92 -12.98
N ALA A 62 -15.94 10.47 -14.23
CA ALA A 62 -16.57 9.20 -14.59
C ALA A 62 -15.83 7.98 -14.02
N THR A 63 -14.51 8.09 -13.86
CA THR A 63 -13.66 7.04 -13.26
C THR A 63 -12.79 7.63 -12.15
N ARG A 64 -12.29 6.76 -11.27
CA ARG A 64 -11.33 7.14 -10.23
C ARG A 64 -10.13 7.89 -10.83
N GLY A 65 -9.82 9.04 -10.25
CA GLY A 65 -8.67 9.87 -10.62
C GLY A 65 -7.87 10.31 -9.40
N TRP A 66 -6.65 10.76 -9.64
CA TRP A 66 -5.79 11.31 -8.60
C TRP A 66 -6.29 12.69 -8.16
N SER A 67 -6.26 12.89 -6.84
CA SER A 67 -6.19 14.23 -6.24
C SER A 67 -4.76 14.74 -6.37
N TYR A 68 -4.60 16.04 -6.52
CA TYR A 68 -3.30 16.69 -6.58
C TYR A 68 -3.40 18.15 -6.14
N GLY A 69 -2.41 18.56 -5.37
CA GLY A 69 -2.00 19.95 -5.17
C GLY A 69 -0.88 20.31 -6.13
N TYR A 70 -0.95 21.51 -6.69
CA TYR A 70 0.06 22.06 -7.58
C TYR A 70 0.26 23.55 -7.28
N ALA A 71 1.46 24.04 -7.55
CA ALA A 71 1.82 25.44 -7.44
C ALA A 71 2.27 25.98 -8.80
N LEU A 72 1.65 27.05 -9.27
CA LEU A 72 2.19 27.87 -10.35
C LEU A 72 3.23 28.81 -9.74
N SER A 73 4.44 28.78 -10.28
CA SER A 73 5.56 29.58 -9.79
C SER A 73 6.08 30.53 -10.86
N ASP A 74 6.55 31.72 -10.46
CA ASP A 74 7.30 32.60 -11.36
C ASP A 74 8.65 31.95 -11.71
N PRO A 75 8.93 31.64 -12.99
CA PRO A 75 10.14 30.92 -13.38
C PRO A 75 11.44 31.72 -13.12
N ARG A 76 11.35 33.01 -12.84
CA ARG A 76 12.52 33.88 -12.59
C ARG A 76 12.94 33.91 -11.13
N THR A 77 11.97 33.78 -10.21
CA THR A 77 12.20 33.93 -8.77
C THR A 77 11.93 32.64 -8.00
N GLY A 78 11.16 31.72 -8.56
CA GLY A 78 10.65 30.53 -7.87
C GLY A 78 9.48 30.83 -6.92
N GLU A 79 8.99 32.07 -6.85
CA GLU A 79 7.87 32.45 -5.99
C GLU A 79 6.58 31.77 -6.46
N ILE A 80 5.85 31.14 -5.52
CA ILE A 80 4.54 30.55 -5.79
C ILE A 80 3.52 31.69 -5.95
N ILE A 81 2.98 31.83 -7.15
CA ILE A 81 1.99 32.86 -7.49
C ILE A 81 0.54 32.35 -7.39
N LYS A 82 0.31 31.03 -7.48
CA LYS A 82 -1.00 30.40 -7.26
C LYS A 82 -0.86 28.96 -6.82
N GLY A 83 -1.51 28.60 -5.72
CA GLY A 83 -1.81 27.23 -5.32
C GLY A 83 -3.12 26.74 -5.94
N MET A 84 -3.11 25.52 -6.46
CA MET A 84 -4.28 24.84 -7.06
C MET A 84 -4.41 23.44 -6.49
N VAL A 85 -5.57 23.17 -5.89
CA VAL A 85 -5.89 21.86 -5.31
C VAL A 85 -7.11 21.28 -6.01
N ASN A 86 -6.99 20.05 -6.47
CA ASN A 86 -8.06 19.28 -7.09
C ASN A 86 -8.31 18.00 -6.30
N LEU A 87 -9.50 17.86 -5.73
CA LEU A 87 -9.90 16.71 -4.92
C LEU A 87 -10.93 15.89 -5.67
N GLY A 88 -10.64 14.62 -5.92
CA GLY A 88 -11.56 13.71 -6.61
C GLY A 88 -12.67 13.21 -5.69
N SER A 89 -13.93 13.45 -6.04
CA SER A 89 -15.08 13.07 -5.22
C SER A 89 -15.23 11.56 -5.03
N LEU A 90 -14.77 10.74 -5.99
CA LEU A 90 -14.91 9.28 -5.92
C LEU A 90 -14.06 8.64 -4.81
N ARG A 91 -13.11 9.39 -4.21
CA ARG A 91 -12.32 8.89 -3.06
C ARG A 91 -13.19 8.64 -1.84
N VAL A 92 -14.11 9.55 -1.51
CA VAL A 92 -15.01 9.38 -0.35
C VAL A 92 -15.88 8.13 -0.48
N ARG A 93 -16.27 7.76 -1.71
CA ARG A 93 -17.01 6.52 -1.98
C ARG A 93 -16.17 5.29 -1.65
N GLN A 94 -14.88 5.32 -1.95
CA GLN A 94 -13.99 4.20 -1.67
C GLN A 94 -13.72 4.07 -0.17
N ASP A 95 -13.47 5.18 0.52
CA ASP A 95 -13.32 5.20 1.98
C ASP A 95 -14.58 4.64 2.66
N LEU A 96 -15.76 5.10 2.24
CA LEU A 96 -17.03 4.61 2.75
C LEU A 96 -17.22 3.12 2.46
N LEU A 97 -16.90 2.67 1.24
CA LEU A 97 -16.97 1.26 0.86
C LEU A 97 -16.06 0.39 1.74
N ILE A 98 -14.83 0.83 2.03
CA ILE A 98 -13.91 0.12 2.92
C ILE A 98 -14.50 0.03 4.33
N ALA A 99 -15.01 1.16 4.86
CA ALA A 99 -15.59 1.21 6.19
C ALA A 99 -16.84 0.32 6.31
N GLU A 100 -17.76 0.40 5.35
CA GLU A 100 -18.95 -0.46 5.25
C GLU A 100 -18.57 -1.94 5.16
N SER A 101 -17.54 -2.27 4.37
CA SER A 101 -17.08 -3.65 4.19
C SER A 101 -16.45 -4.24 5.46
N LEU A 102 -15.90 -3.40 6.34
CA LEU A 102 -15.32 -3.80 7.62
C LEU A 102 -16.35 -3.78 8.76
N LEU A 103 -17.36 -2.91 8.70
CA LEU A 103 -18.37 -2.76 9.74
C LEU A 103 -19.65 -3.57 9.50
N ALA A 104 -19.95 -3.97 8.26
CA ALA A 104 -21.21 -4.59 7.85
C ALA A 104 -22.44 -3.90 8.49
N PRO A 105 -22.63 -2.58 8.29
CA PRO A 105 -23.60 -1.81 9.09
C PRO A 105 -25.06 -2.28 8.94
N TYR A 106 -25.43 -2.82 7.78
CA TYR A 106 -26.83 -2.97 7.37
C TYR A 106 -27.52 -4.26 7.82
N ASP A 107 -26.83 -5.14 8.56
CA ASP A 107 -27.43 -6.33 9.17
C ASP A 107 -27.11 -6.48 10.67
N GLN A 108 -26.63 -5.40 11.29
CA GLN A 108 -26.21 -5.36 12.69
C GLN A 108 -27.20 -4.55 13.53
N PRO A 109 -27.37 -4.84 14.83
CA PRO A 109 -28.35 -4.15 15.69
C PRO A 109 -28.15 -2.61 15.78
N ASP A 110 -26.95 -2.12 15.52
CA ASP A 110 -26.53 -0.72 15.59
C ASP A 110 -26.23 -0.17 14.18
N THR A 111 -27.20 -0.30 13.27
CA THR A 111 -27.03 0.12 11.86
C THR A 111 -26.71 1.60 11.73
N GLU A 112 -27.44 2.46 12.43
CA GLU A 112 -27.25 3.92 12.37
C GLU A 112 -25.88 4.32 12.91
N GLY A 113 -25.48 3.81 14.08
CA GLY A 113 -24.17 4.13 14.67
C GLY A 113 -23.01 3.65 13.80
N ARG A 114 -23.11 2.45 13.20
CA ARG A 114 -22.08 1.93 12.28
C ARG A 114 -22.03 2.70 10.96
N ALA A 115 -23.17 3.10 10.40
CA ALA A 115 -23.21 3.94 9.21
C ALA A 115 -22.60 5.34 9.47
N VAL A 116 -22.87 5.93 10.64
CA VAL A 116 -22.22 7.17 11.06
C VAL A 116 -20.71 6.97 11.23
N ALA A 117 -20.26 5.89 11.86
CA ALA A 117 -18.83 5.60 12.00
C ALA A 117 -18.13 5.43 10.64
N ALA A 118 -18.81 4.79 9.67
CA ALA A 118 -18.33 4.65 8.29
C ALA A 118 -18.19 6.02 7.61
N GLN A 119 -19.19 6.88 7.75
CA GLN A 119 -19.17 8.24 7.22
C GLN A 119 -18.06 9.09 7.88
N GLU A 120 -17.91 9.03 9.19
CA GLU A 120 -16.88 9.79 9.91
C GLU A 120 -15.46 9.36 9.53
N MET A 121 -15.22 8.07 9.30
CA MET A 121 -13.94 7.61 8.76
C MET A 121 -13.63 8.26 7.40
N ALA A 122 -14.61 8.31 6.50
CA ALA A 122 -14.46 8.92 5.20
C ALA A 122 -14.26 10.45 5.29
N LEU A 123 -14.97 11.14 6.20
CA LEU A 123 -14.77 12.57 6.45
C LEU A 123 -13.40 12.87 7.09
N ALA A 124 -12.92 12.01 7.98
CA ALA A 124 -11.57 12.11 8.54
C ALA A 124 -10.50 11.96 7.44
N ARG A 125 -10.70 11.06 6.46
CA ARG A 125 -9.81 10.97 5.29
C ARG A 125 -9.84 12.24 4.46
N LEU A 126 -11.02 12.82 4.22
CA LEU A 126 -11.16 14.05 3.46
C LEU A 126 -10.44 15.24 4.12
N ARG A 127 -10.48 15.35 5.46
CA ARG A 127 -9.69 16.35 6.21
C ARG A 127 -8.19 16.16 5.97
N GLN A 128 -7.69 14.94 6.15
CA GLN A 128 -6.28 14.62 5.93
C GLN A 128 -5.86 14.90 4.49
N LEU A 129 -6.68 14.51 3.52
CA LEU A 129 -6.42 14.73 2.10
C LEU A 129 -6.40 16.23 1.75
N ALA A 130 -7.33 17.02 2.28
CA ALA A 130 -7.34 18.47 2.06
C ALA A 130 -6.05 19.12 2.58
N ALA A 131 -5.62 18.75 3.79
CA ALA A 131 -4.36 19.22 4.36
C ALA A 131 -3.15 18.81 3.49
N HIS A 132 -3.12 17.55 3.05
CA HIS A 132 -2.05 16.99 2.21
C HIS A 132 -1.89 17.76 0.90
N GLU A 133 -2.98 17.92 0.15
CA GLU A 133 -2.92 18.55 -1.17
C GLU A 133 -2.67 20.07 -1.07
N VAL A 134 -3.15 20.72 0.00
CA VAL A 134 -2.76 22.11 0.30
C VAL A 134 -1.26 22.19 0.61
N GLY A 135 -0.68 21.21 1.29
CA GLY A 135 0.76 21.12 1.53
C GLY A 135 1.57 21.09 0.23
N HIS A 136 1.13 20.31 -0.77
CA HIS A 136 1.72 20.35 -2.10
C HIS A 136 1.56 21.71 -2.79
N ALA A 137 0.41 22.36 -2.65
CA ALA A 137 0.19 23.69 -3.19
C ALA A 137 1.01 24.79 -2.47
N LEU A 138 1.50 24.51 -1.26
CA LEU A 138 2.50 25.29 -0.53
C LEU A 138 3.95 24.92 -0.91
N GLY A 139 4.15 23.99 -1.86
CA GLY A 139 5.47 23.62 -2.36
C GLY A 139 6.17 22.51 -1.58
N PHE A 140 5.46 21.79 -0.70
CA PHE A 140 6.04 20.69 0.07
C PHE A 140 5.93 19.35 -0.65
N GLY A 141 6.99 18.53 -0.57
CA GLY A 141 7.00 17.16 -1.09
C GLY A 141 6.48 16.14 -0.08
N HIS A 142 6.23 14.91 -0.55
CA HIS A 142 5.86 13.80 0.33
C HIS A 142 6.96 13.48 1.34
N ASN A 143 6.56 12.97 2.51
CA ASN A 143 7.45 12.29 3.45
C ASN A 143 6.80 11.00 3.96
N PHE A 144 7.15 9.87 3.36
CA PHE A 144 6.57 8.56 3.67
C PHE A 144 7.08 7.93 4.98
N ALA A 145 8.14 8.50 5.58
CA ALA A 145 8.61 8.06 6.88
C ALA A 145 7.81 8.64 8.06
N ALA A 146 6.95 9.63 7.81
CA ALA A 146 6.32 10.38 8.89
C ALA A 146 5.30 9.56 9.70
N SER A 147 4.68 8.54 9.10
CA SER A 147 3.81 7.55 9.75
C SER A 147 4.50 6.85 10.92
N ARG A 148 5.83 6.68 10.89
CA ARG A 148 6.60 6.09 12.01
C ARG A 148 6.58 6.94 13.28
N HIS A 149 6.25 8.22 13.15
CA HIS A 149 6.14 9.16 14.25
C HIS A 149 4.68 9.48 14.61
N GLY A 150 3.76 8.53 14.38
CA GLY A 150 2.34 8.71 14.66
C GLY A 150 1.70 9.72 13.69
N ASN A 151 1.30 10.89 14.19
CA ASN A 151 0.85 12.00 13.34
C ASN A 151 2.03 12.92 12.96
N GLY A 152 3.07 12.34 12.33
CA GLY A 152 4.33 13.04 12.08
C GLY A 152 4.26 14.14 11.02
N SER A 153 3.45 13.94 9.97
CA SER A 153 3.25 14.87 8.86
C SER A 153 1.96 14.57 8.12
N VAL A 154 1.27 15.61 7.65
CA VAL A 154 0.18 15.44 6.66
C VAL A 154 0.71 15.08 5.28
N MET A 155 2.00 15.25 5.01
CA MET A 155 2.66 14.93 3.73
C MET A 155 2.95 13.43 3.52
N ASP A 156 2.46 12.58 4.41
CA ASP A 156 2.46 11.12 4.23
C ASP A 156 1.14 10.64 3.60
N TYR A 157 1.11 9.39 3.15
CA TYR A 157 -0.08 8.61 2.86
C TYR A 157 -0.33 7.61 3.99
N PRO A 158 -1.02 7.98 5.07
CA PRO A 158 -1.27 7.05 6.16
C PRO A 158 -2.36 6.04 5.78
N HIS A 159 -2.17 4.78 6.18
CA HIS A 159 -3.28 3.81 6.22
C HIS A 159 -4.25 4.17 7.35
N PRO A 160 -5.56 3.92 7.20
CA PRO A 160 -6.49 4.07 8.32
C PRO A 160 -6.04 3.20 9.50
N GLN A 161 -5.94 3.76 10.69
CA GLN A 161 -5.76 2.97 11.90
C GLN A 161 -7.05 2.20 12.16
N ILE A 162 -6.96 0.87 12.19
CA ILE A 162 -8.11 0.00 12.43
C ILE A 162 -7.81 -0.82 13.68
N THR A 163 -8.62 -0.63 14.71
CA THR A 163 -8.51 -1.38 15.95
C THR A 163 -9.64 -2.37 16.07
N LEU A 164 -9.34 -3.53 16.65
CA LEU A 164 -10.32 -4.57 16.95
C LEU A 164 -10.45 -4.69 18.47
N GLY A 165 -11.62 -4.36 18.99
CA GLY A 165 -11.97 -4.50 20.40
C GLY A 165 -11.98 -5.97 20.84
N ALA A 166 -11.90 -6.20 22.15
CA ALA A 166 -11.98 -7.56 22.73
C ALA A 166 -13.33 -8.26 22.45
N ASP A 167 -14.38 -7.49 22.19
CA ASP A 167 -15.71 -7.93 21.78
C ASP A 167 -15.82 -8.17 20.26
N GLY A 168 -14.73 -8.00 19.52
CA GLY A 168 -14.70 -8.10 18.06
C GLY A 168 -15.24 -6.86 17.33
N ARG A 169 -15.55 -5.75 18.02
CA ARG A 169 -15.96 -4.53 17.32
C ARG A 169 -14.78 -3.88 16.62
N VAL A 170 -14.94 -3.59 15.33
CA VAL A 170 -14.02 -2.74 14.57
C VAL A 170 -14.26 -1.29 14.94
N ASP A 171 -13.18 -0.54 15.16
CA ASP A 171 -13.22 0.88 15.52
C ASP A 171 -12.31 1.71 14.59
N PHE A 172 -12.84 2.88 14.21
CA PHE A 172 -12.24 3.87 13.32
C PHE A 172 -12.08 5.25 13.97
N ALA A 173 -12.32 5.41 15.28
CA ALA A 173 -12.28 6.69 15.96
C ALA A 173 -10.96 7.47 15.76
N GLN A 174 -9.86 6.76 15.51
CA GLN A 174 -8.54 7.34 15.22
C GLN A 174 -7.98 6.90 13.86
N ALA A 175 -8.84 6.60 12.88
CA ALA A 175 -8.43 6.13 11.56
C ALA A 175 -7.38 7.05 10.94
N TYR A 176 -7.56 8.37 11.02
CA TYR A 176 -6.60 9.35 10.50
C TYR A 176 -6.15 10.34 11.57
N GLY A 177 -5.09 11.07 11.25
CA GLY A 177 -4.52 12.07 12.15
C GLY A 177 -5.34 13.34 12.11
N VAL A 178 -5.35 14.06 13.22
CA VAL A 178 -6.01 15.35 13.32
C VAL A 178 -4.94 16.42 13.49
N GLY A 179 -4.99 17.44 12.64
CA GLY A 179 -4.04 18.54 12.66
C GLY A 179 -2.72 18.23 11.96
N ILE A 180 -1.82 19.20 12.04
CA ILE A 180 -0.46 19.12 11.50
C ILE A 180 0.50 18.39 12.45
N GLY A 181 1.55 17.80 11.89
CA GLY A 181 2.62 17.14 12.63
C GLY A 181 3.89 17.99 12.75
N PRO A 182 4.87 17.59 13.58
CA PRO A 182 6.11 18.34 13.77
C PRO A 182 6.95 18.51 12.49
N TRP A 183 6.88 17.55 11.57
CA TRP A 183 7.54 17.69 10.26
C TRP A 183 6.92 18.82 9.43
N ASP A 184 5.60 19.01 9.50
CA ASP A 184 4.91 20.09 8.78
C ASP A 184 5.31 21.46 9.32
N VAL A 185 5.47 21.59 10.65
CA VAL A 185 5.99 22.81 11.29
C VAL A 185 7.42 23.08 10.85
N PHE A 186 8.27 22.04 10.78
CA PHE A 186 9.62 22.15 10.25
C PHE A 186 9.60 22.64 8.79
N LEU A 187 8.74 22.09 7.94
CA LEU A 187 8.59 22.51 6.55
C LEU A 187 8.21 23.99 6.43
N VAL A 188 7.28 24.49 7.25
CA VAL A 188 6.90 25.91 7.23
C VAL A 188 8.05 26.80 7.70
N ARG A 189 8.73 26.44 8.79
CA ARG A 189 9.91 27.19 9.26
C ARG A 189 11.00 27.22 8.19
N HIS A 190 11.28 26.08 7.55
CA HIS A 190 12.31 25.96 6.54
C HIS A 190 11.94 26.66 5.22
N GLY A 191 10.68 26.58 4.79
CA GLY A 191 10.24 27.10 3.49
C GLY A 191 9.77 28.55 3.49
N TYR A 192 9.27 29.04 4.63
CA TYR A 192 8.64 30.37 4.73
C TYR A 192 9.20 31.24 5.86
N GLY A 193 10.15 30.72 6.65
CA GLY A 193 10.80 31.50 7.70
C GLY A 193 11.72 32.59 7.12
N VAL A 194 11.76 33.75 7.79
CA VAL A 194 12.65 34.86 7.42
C VAL A 194 13.74 34.99 8.48
N TYR A 195 14.99 34.85 8.06
CA TYR A 195 16.14 34.77 8.97
C TYR A 195 17.22 35.79 8.60
N PRO A 196 17.87 36.45 9.58
CA PRO A 196 19.02 37.32 9.30
C PRO A 196 20.20 36.58 8.67
N ASP A 197 20.45 35.35 9.13
CA ASP A 197 21.39 34.40 8.54
C ASP A 197 20.61 33.13 8.18
N GLU A 198 20.13 33.09 6.94
CA GLU A 198 19.32 32.00 6.42
C GLU A 198 20.10 30.68 6.40
N SER A 199 21.35 30.69 5.96
CA SER A 199 22.15 29.47 5.85
C SER A 199 22.35 28.80 7.21
N ALA A 200 22.70 29.59 8.24
CA ALA A 200 22.88 29.07 9.60
C ALA A 200 21.55 28.60 10.22
N ALA A 201 20.47 29.36 10.02
CA ALA A 201 19.15 29.01 10.53
C ALA A 201 18.63 27.70 9.92
N LEU A 202 18.71 27.54 8.59
CA LEU A 202 18.26 26.34 7.91
C LEU A 202 19.09 25.11 8.29
N ALA A 203 20.41 25.26 8.45
CA ALA A 203 21.28 24.19 8.94
C ALA A 203 20.86 23.72 10.35
N ARG A 204 20.54 24.67 11.24
CA ARG A 204 20.05 24.36 12.58
C ARG A 204 18.70 23.65 12.55
N LEU A 205 17.74 24.13 11.75
CA LEU A 205 16.42 23.48 11.61
C LEU A 205 16.56 22.01 11.18
N ARG A 206 17.44 21.73 10.19
CA ARG A 206 17.71 20.36 9.73
C ARG A 206 18.36 19.50 10.82
N ALA A 207 19.27 20.06 11.62
CA ALA A 207 19.88 19.37 12.74
C ALA A 207 18.85 19.07 13.85
N ASP A 208 18.00 20.04 14.19
CA ASP A 208 17.00 19.92 15.25
C ASP A 208 15.92 18.87 14.91
N ILE A 209 15.37 18.90 13.69
CA ILE A 209 14.33 17.94 13.28
C ILE A 209 14.89 16.50 13.22
N ARG A 210 16.16 16.35 12.82
CA ARG A 210 16.87 15.08 12.85
C ARG A 210 17.13 14.60 14.27
N ALA A 211 17.55 15.49 15.17
CA ALA A 211 17.75 15.17 16.59
C ALA A 211 16.43 14.76 17.27
N ALA A 212 15.29 15.25 16.77
CA ALA A 212 13.96 14.81 17.17
C ALA A 212 13.55 13.46 16.56
N GLY A 213 14.40 12.84 15.74
CA GLY A 213 14.23 11.49 15.19
C GLY A 213 13.48 11.41 13.86
N TYR A 214 13.10 12.53 13.25
CA TYR A 214 12.36 12.52 11.99
C TYR A 214 13.28 12.27 10.79
N GLU A 215 12.85 11.35 9.94
CA GLU A 215 13.49 11.02 8.68
C GLU A 215 12.71 11.62 7.49
N TYR A 216 13.39 11.77 6.35
CA TYR A 216 12.77 12.15 5.08
C TYR A 216 12.91 11.03 4.07
N VAL A 217 11.79 10.51 3.60
CA VAL A 217 11.76 9.51 2.52
C VAL A 217 10.74 9.94 1.48
N GLY A 218 11.22 10.26 0.27
CA GLY A 218 10.40 10.78 -0.82
C GLY A 218 9.93 9.70 -1.79
N ASP A 219 9.31 10.13 -2.89
CA ASP A 219 8.74 9.23 -3.91
C ASP A 219 9.75 8.29 -4.56
N ALA A 220 11.01 8.71 -4.70
CA ALA A 220 12.06 7.91 -5.33
C ALA A 220 12.35 6.60 -4.58
N ASP A 221 12.04 6.53 -3.28
CA ASP A 221 12.40 5.44 -2.39
C ASP A 221 11.17 4.68 -1.84
N ALA A 222 9.97 5.02 -2.32
CA ALA A 222 8.71 4.48 -1.78
C ALA A 222 7.68 3.99 -2.81
N ARG A 223 7.93 4.10 -4.12
CA ARG A 223 6.92 3.81 -5.16
C ARG A 223 7.12 2.48 -5.89
N ALA A 224 8.35 1.95 -5.94
CA ALA A 224 8.65 0.74 -6.68
C ALA A 224 8.61 -0.51 -5.80
N PRO A 225 8.13 -1.65 -6.32
CA PRO A 225 8.12 -2.92 -5.57
C PRO A 225 9.48 -3.35 -5.01
N GLY A 226 10.57 -2.92 -5.66
CA GLY A 226 11.95 -3.24 -5.31
C GLY A 226 12.63 -2.23 -4.40
N ASP A 227 11.93 -1.22 -3.88
CA ASP A 227 12.55 -0.17 -3.05
C ASP A 227 13.12 -0.72 -1.73
N ALA A 228 14.16 -0.04 -1.24
CA ALA A 228 15.02 -0.54 -0.18
C ALA A 228 14.76 0.07 1.21
N HIS A 229 14.16 1.27 1.27
CA HIS A 229 14.08 2.04 2.52
C HIS A 229 12.93 1.53 3.41
N PRO A 230 13.18 0.98 4.61
CA PRO A 230 12.13 0.39 5.46
C PRO A 230 11.01 1.36 5.85
N ALA A 231 11.36 2.64 6.04
CA ALA A 231 10.40 3.70 6.35
C ALA A 231 9.74 4.32 5.09
N GLY A 232 10.16 3.93 3.89
CA GLY A 232 9.60 4.47 2.65
C GLY A 232 8.38 3.67 2.20
N ALA A 233 7.28 3.66 2.94
CA ALA A 233 6.10 2.90 2.57
C ALA A 233 4.84 3.77 2.51
N LEU A 234 4.14 3.71 1.38
CA LEU A 234 2.82 4.29 1.27
C LEU A 234 1.82 3.44 2.04
N TRP A 235 0.85 4.11 2.66
CA TRP A 235 -0.22 3.46 3.41
C TRP A 235 0.36 2.58 4.52
N ASP A 236 1.30 3.15 5.27
CA ASP A 236 1.84 2.52 6.45
C ASP A 236 0.96 2.78 7.68
N LEU A 237 0.98 1.85 8.64
CA LEU A 237 0.27 2.00 9.90
C LEU A 237 1.05 2.92 10.83
N ARG A 238 0.35 3.89 11.41
CA ARG A 238 0.99 4.97 12.16
C ARG A 238 1.49 4.49 13.51
N GLY A 239 2.69 4.92 13.87
CA GLY A 239 3.31 4.71 15.19
C GLY A 239 3.51 3.23 15.56
N THR A 240 3.52 2.32 14.59
CA THR A 240 3.59 0.88 14.84
C THR A 240 4.84 0.29 14.20
N ASP A 241 5.44 -0.72 14.84
CA ASP A 241 6.47 -1.55 14.21
C ASP A 241 5.89 -2.26 12.97
N THR A 242 6.66 -2.39 11.90
CA THR A 242 6.18 -2.96 10.62
C THR A 242 5.63 -4.36 10.76
N LEU A 243 6.31 -5.23 11.52
CA LEU A 243 5.86 -6.61 11.68
C LEU A 243 4.64 -6.67 12.60
N ALA A 244 4.63 -5.88 13.67
CA ALA A 244 3.48 -5.80 14.58
C ALA A 244 2.22 -5.24 13.90
N GLY A 245 2.38 -4.20 13.07
CA GLY A 245 1.30 -3.59 12.30
C GLY A 245 0.72 -4.56 11.27
N PHE A 246 1.58 -5.30 10.57
CA PHE A 246 1.17 -6.38 9.69
C PHE A 246 0.35 -7.44 10.45
N ASP A 247 0.86 -7.94 11.58
CA ASP A 247 0.19 -8.96 12.39
C ASP A 247 -1.18 -8.47 12.94
N GLN A 248 -1.29 -7.19 13.32
CA GLN A 248 -2.55 -6.57 13.72
C GLN A 248 -3.54 -6.54 12.56
N LEU A 249 -3.11 -6.09 11.37
CA LEU A 249 -3.97 -5.95 10.21
C LEU A 249 -4.48 -7.31 9.71
N LEU A 250 -3.67 -8.37 9.84
CA LEU A 250 -4.10 -9.74 9.54
C LEU A 250 -5.24 -10.20 10.46
N LYS A 251 -5.25 -9.81 11.74
CA LYS A 251 -6.35 -10.13 12.67
C LYS A 251 -7.64 -9.41 12.26
N VAL A 252 -7.55 -8.13 11.88
CA VAL A 252 -8.69 -7.36 11.38
C VAL A 252 -9.24 -7.99 10.10
N ARG A 253 -8.37 -8.34 9.14
CA ARG A 253 -8.75 -9.02 7.90
C ARG A 253 -9.48 -10.32 8.18
N ASP A 254 -8.91 -11.18 9.02
CA ASP A 254 -9.47 -12.48 9.36
C ASP A 254 -10.84 -12.34 10.05
N HIS A 255 -10.97 -11.40 10.99
CA HIS A 255 -12.25 -11.06 11.60
C HIS A 255 -13.28 -10.60 10.55
N ALA A 256 -12.92 -9.66 9.68
CA ALA A 256 -13.83 -9.10 8.68
C ALA A 256 -14.27 -10.16 7.65
N LEU A 257 -13.38 -11.06 7.21
CA LEU A 257 -13.74 -12.13 6.28
C LEU A 257 -14.70 -13.15 6.91
N ARG A 258 -14.52 -13.51 8.19
CA ARG A 258 -15.43 -14.44 8.89
C ARG A 258 -16.82 -13.87 9.11
N ASN A 259 -16.91 -12.55 9.28
CA ASN A 259 -18.17 -11.83 9.52
C ASN A 259 -18.69 -11.13 8.26
N PHE A 260 -18.11 -11.41 7.09
CA PHE A 260 -18.58 -10.82 5.83
C PHE A 260 -19.98 -11.34 5.51
N SER A 261 -20.89 -10.43 5.20
CA SER A 261 -22.31 -10.71 5.05
C SER A 261 -22.95 -9.78 4.02
N ILE A 262 -24.25 -9.95 3.74
CA ILE A 262 -25.00 -8.99 2.92
C ILE A 262 -25.04 -7.59 3.55
N GLY A 263 -24.87 -7.47 4.87
CA GLY A 263 -24.87 -6.21 5.61
C GLY A 263 -23.74 -5.24 5.28
N VAL A 264 -22.76 -5.64 4.47
CA VAL A 264 -21.78 -4.70 3.88
C VAL A 264 -22.38 -3.85 2.76
N LEU A 265 -23.54 -4.23 2.22
CA LEU A 265 -24.23 -3.52 1.15
C LEU A 265 -25.41 -2.71 1.69
N PRO A 266 -25.53 -1.43 1.29
CA PRO A 266 -26.75 -0.66 1.53
C PRO A 266 -27.98 -1.36 0.92
N PRO A 267 -29.17 -1.27 1.55
CA PRO A 267 -30.35 -2.04 1.14
C PRO A 267 -30.86 -1.79 -0.29
N ASP A 268 -30.52 -0.65 -0.89
CA ASP A 268 -30.93 -0.23 -2.24
C ASP A 268 -29.92 -0.62 -3.34
N ARG A 269 -28.87 -1.37 -2.99
CA ARG A 269 -27.81 -1.82 -3.91
C ARG A 269 -28.02 -3.25 -4.40
N GLN A 270 -27.43 -3.57 -5.56
CA GLN A 270 -27.52 -4.91 -6.15
C GLN A 270 -26.48 -5.86 -5.54
N SER A 271 -26.86 -7.14 -5.34
CA SER A 271 -26.04 -8.12 -4.59
C SER A 271 -24.69 -8.47 -5.23
N GLY A 272 -24.56 -8.36 -6.55
CA GLY A 272 -23.30 -8.56 -7.27
C GLY A 272 -22.24 -7.49 -6.99
N GLU A 273 -22.56 -6.44 -6.24
CA GLU A 273 -21.56 -5.51 -5.69
C GLU A 273 -20.85 -6.05 -4.44
N LEU A 274 -21.26 -7.20 -3.89
CA LEU A 274 -20.52 -7.88 -2.82
C LEU A 274 -19.08 -8.19 -3.23
N GLU A 275 -18.86 -8.54 -4.50
CA GLU A 275 -17.52 -8.81 -5.02
C GLU A 275 -16.61 -7.58 -4.92
N ALA A 276 -17.11 -6.39 -5.28
CA ALA A 276 -16.35 -5.13 -5.16
C ALA A 276 -16.01 -4.80 -3.70
N ARG A 277 -16.89 -5.14 -2.76
CA ARG A 277 -16.70 -4.96 -1.31
C ARG A 277 -15.76 -6.00 -0.68
N LEU A 278 -15.71 -7.20 -1.25
CA LEU A 278 -14.78 -8.23 -0.83
C LEU A 278 -13.32 -7.86 -1.13
N VAL A 279 -13.04 -7.23 -2.28
CA VAL A 279 -11.68 -6.88 -2.72
C VAL A 279 -10.87 -6.12 -1.66
N PRO A 280 -11.34 -4.98 -1.10
CA PRO A 280 -10.58 -4.26 -0.07
C PRO A 280 -10.40 -5.06 1.22
N VAL A 281 -11.37 -5.89 1.63
CA VAL A 281 -11.27 -6.72 2.84
C VAL A 281 -10.28 -7.87 2.62
N TYR A 282 -10.40 -8.60 1.51
CA TYR A 282 -9.55 -9.74 1.21
C TYR A 282 -8.09 -9.33 0.99
N LEU A 283 -7.85 -8.16 0.42
CA LEU A 283 -6.53 -7.58 0.22
C LEU A 283 -6.21 -6.46 1.24
N LEU A 284 -6.83 -6.46 2.42
CA LEU A 284 -6.65 -5.40 3.43
C LEU A 284 -5.17 -5.23 3.80
N HIS A 285 -4.44 -6.34 3.88
CA HIS A 285 -3.03 -6.41 4.22
C HIS A 285 -2.05 -5.89 3.17
N ARG A 286 -2.49 -5.51 1.96
CA ARG A 286 -1.63 -5.32 0.77
C ARG A 286 -0.44 -4.36 0.97
N TYR A 287 -0.66 -3.24 1.64
CA TYR A 287 0.39 -2.22 1.85
C TYR A 287 1.34 -2.60 2.98
N GLN A 288 0.83 -3.29 3.99
CA GLN A 288 1.67 -3.85 5.04
C GLN A 288 2.49 -5.04 4.52
N THR A 289 2.00 -5.83 3.56
CA THR A 289 2.82 -6.82 2.85
C THR A 289 4.02 -6.17 2.16
N GLU A 290 3.82 -5.03 1.49
CA GLU A 290 4.89 -4.26 0.87
C GLU A 290 5.88 -3.73 1.92
N ALA A 291 5.37 -3.12 3.00
CA ALA A 291 6.20 -2.61 4.10
C ALA A 291 7.06 -3.73 4.73
N VAL A 292 6.50 -4.90 4.98
CA VAL A 292 7.24 -6.08 5.46
C VAL A 292 8.29 -6.51 4.43
N ALA A 293 7.96 -6.52 3.13
CA ALA A 293 8.91 -6.87 2.09
C ALA A 293 10.08 -5.88 1.94
N ARG A 294 9.91 -4.61 2.33
CA ARG A 294 11.01 -3.63 2.38
C ARG A 294 12.05 -3.94 3.46
N LEU A 295 11.71 -4.74 4.47
CA LEU A 295 12.71 -5.21 5.44
C LEU A 295 13.71 -6.17 4.79
N LEU A 296 13.26 -7.03 3.88
CA LEU A 296 14.07 -8.04 3.22
C LEU A 296 15.02 -7.40 2.18
N GLY A 297 16.32 -7.60 2.34
CA GLY A 297 17.34 -6.87 1.57
C GLY A 297 17.28 -5.35 1.79
N GLY A 298 16.61 -4.90 2.85
CA GLY A 298 16.34 -3.50 3.15
C GLY A 298 17.55 -2.78 3.73
N ALA A 299 17.59 -1.47 3.54
CA ALA A 299 18.54 -0.59 4.19
C ALA A 299 18.01 0.84 4.28
N SER A 300 18.23 1.48 5.43
CA SER A 300 17.99 2.91 5.60
C SER A 300 19.19 3.71 5.14
N TYR A 301 18.94 4.88 4.56
CA TYR A 301 19.97 5.80 4.09
C TYR A 301 19.39 7.20 4.09
N ALA A 302 20.23 8.18 4.40
CA ALA A 302 19.83 9.59 4.42
C ALA A 302 20.58 10.35 3.32
N SER A 303 19.85 11.19 2.61
CA SER A 303 20.45 12.24 1.80
C SER A 303 20.82 13.41 2.71
N GLY A 304 22.06 13.90 2.62
CA GLY A 304 22.54 14.99 3.46
C GLY A 304 23.73 15.69 2.83
N TRP A 305 24.03 16.90 3.31
CA TRP A 305 25.21 17.63 2.87
C TRP A 305 26.47 16.96 3.42
N ALA A 306 27.58 17.02 2.69
CA ALA A 306 28.85 16.47 3.16
C ALA A 306 29.27 17.08 4.52
N GLY A 307 28.96 18.36 4.74
CA GLY A 307 29.20 19.06 6.00
C GLY A 307 28.33 18.58 7.18
N ASP A 308 27.24 17.85 6.92
CA ASP A 308 26.35 17.31 7.95
C ASP A 308 26.84 15.96 8.51
N GLY A 309 27.93 15.40 7.95
CA GLY A 309 28.66 14.24 8.48
C GLY A 309 27.91 12.90 8.55
N GLN A 310 26.75 12.79 7.91
CA GLN A 310 25.78 11.69 8.10
C GLN A 310 25.49 10.96 6.79
N ALA A 311 26.51 10.71 5.98
CA ALA A 311 26.40 9.83 4.82
C ALA A 311 26.55 8.37 5.26
N GLY A 312 25.72 7.48 4.72
CA GLY A 312 25.84 6.06 4.98
C GLY A 312 24.58 5.27 4.69
N THR A 313 24.74 3.95 4.70
CA THR A 313 23.65 2.99 4.51
C THR A 313 23.67 2.00 5.66
N THR A 314 22.55 1.90 6.38
CA THR A 314 22.38 0.99 7.50
C THR A 314 21.45 -0.14 7.08
N ARG A 315 22.00 -1.36 7.03
CA ARG A 315 21.23 -2.57 6.67
C ARG A 315 20.20 -2.88 7.76
N VAL A 316 19.02 -3.33 7.35
CA VAL A 316 18.06 -3.96 8.28
C VAL A 316 18.71 -5.19 8.90
N SER A 317 18.52 -5.43 10.20
CA SER A 317 19.17 -6.55 10.89
C SER A 317 18.78 -7.91 10.30
N ALA A 318 19.69 -8.89 10.31
CA ALA A 318 19.43 -10.23 9.80
C ALA A 318 18.18 -10.87 10.45
N ALA A 319 18.00 -10.69 11.76
CA ALA A 319 16.83 -11.17 12.49
C ALA A 319 15.51 -10.59 11.95
N ALA A 320 15.46 -9.28 11.70
CA ALA A 320 14.28 -8.64 11.15
C ALA A 320 13.99 -9.11 9.71
N GLN A 321 15.02 -9.37 8.90
CA GLN A 321 14.87 -9.90 7.55
C GLN A 321 14.31 -11.33 7.53
N MET A 322 14.81 -12.20 8.41
CA MET A 322 14.29 -13.56 8.56
C MET A 322 12.83 -13.54 9.02
N ALA A 323 12.51 -12.73 10.03
CA ALA A 323 11.15 -12.56 10.52
C ALA A 323 10.21 -12.05 9.42
N ALA A 324 10.64 -11.06 8.62
CA ALA A 324 9.89 -10.54 7.49
C ALA A 324 9.60 -11.62 6.44
N ARG A 325 10.62 -12.40 6.05
CA ARG A 325 10.46 -13.53 5.12
C ARG A 325 9.40 -14.52 5.63
N GLU A 326 9.43 -14.87 6.90
CA GLU A 326 8.45 -15.79 7.50
C GLU A 326 7.02 -15.24 7.45
N ARG A 327 6.81 -13.95 7.75
CA ARG A 327 5.49 -13.29 7.63
C ARG A 327 4.99 -13.27 6.20
N LEU A 328 5.87 -12.99 5.23
CA LEU A 328 5.54 -13.01 3.81
C LEU A 328 5.14 -14.42 3.37
N LEU A 329 5.94 -15.44 3.67
CA LEU A 329 5.61 -16.82 3.29
C LEU A 329 4.33 -17.34 3.96
N ALA A 330 3.99 -16.83 5.14
CA ALA A 330 2.76 -17.17 5.84
C ALA A 330 1.49 -16.77 5.08
N THR A 331 1.53 -15.73 4.22
CA THR A 331 0.38 -15.31 3.39
C THR A 331 0.15 -16.23 2.19
N LEU A 332 1.11 -17.10 1.85
CA LEU A 332 1.00 -18.06 0.76
C LEU A 332 0.34 -19.38 1.20
N ARG A 333 0.07 -19.54 2.50
CA ARG A 333 -0.60 -20.73 3.02
C ARG A 333 -2.04 -20.81 2.52
N PRO A 334 -2.54 -22.01 2.16
CA PRO A 334 -3.87 -22.15 1.61
C PRO A 334 -4.96 -21.71 2.61
N GLU A 335 -4.74 -21.84 3.92
CA GLU A 335 -5.69 -21.38 4.95
C GLU A 335 -5.81 -19.86 5.00
N PHE A 336 -4.73 -19.13 4.68
CA PHE A 336 -4.75 -17.66 4.62
C PHE A 336 -5.48 -17.15 3.37
N LEU A 337 -5.27 -17.85 2.25
CA LEU A 337 -5.84 -17.53 0.94
C LEU A 337 -7.30 -18.00 0.81
N ALA A 338 -7.69 -19.02 1.55
CA ALA A 338 -9.05 -19.53 1.56
C ALA A 338 -10.09 -18.50 2.00
N LEU A 339 -11.13 -18.30 1.18
CA LEU A 339 -12.35 -17.62 1.61
C LEU A 339 -13.25 -18.58 2.40
N PRO A 340 -14.03 -18.09 3.39
CA PRO A 340 -15.03 -18.91 4.08
C PRO A 340 -16.08 -19.46 3.09
N PRO A 341 -16.52 -20.73 3.21
CA PRO A 341 -17.55 -21.28 2.32
C PRO A 341 -18.85 -20.46 2.33
N THR A 342 -19.29 -20.02 3.50
CA THR A 342 -20.48 -19.18 3.66
C THR A 342 -20.38 -17.84 2.92
N LEU A 343 -19.17 -17.29 2.79
CA LEU A 343 -18.93 -16.07 2.02
C LEU A 343 -19.07 -16.36 0.51
N LEU A 344 -18.52 -17.48 0.03
CA LEU A 344 -18.61 -17.86 -1.37
C LEU A 344 -20.08 -18.05 -1.82
N ASP A 345 -20.92 -18.61 -0.95
CA ASP A 345 -22.35 -18.80 -1.22
C ASP A 345 -23.13 -17.48 -1.35
N LEU A 346 -22.59 -16.36 -0.84
CA LEU A 346 -23.21 -15.03 -0.96
C LEU A 346 -22.88 -14.34 -2.29
N LEU A 347 -21.77 -14.70 -2.96
CA LEU A 347 -21.27 -13.96 -4.11
C LEU A 347 -22.07 -14.29 -5.37
N THR A 348 -22.68 -13.24 -5.95
CA THR A 348 -23.40 -13.33 -7.22
C THR A 348 -22.68 -12.52 -8.31
N PRO A 349 -22.85 -12.88 -9.59
CA PRO A 349 -22.42 -12.02 -10.69
C PRO A 349 -23.12 -10.65 -10.65
N PRO A 350 -22.52 -9.59 -11.23
CA PRO A 350 -23.19 -8.30 -11.39
C PRO A 350 -24.53 -8.43 -12.14
N ALA A 351 -25.54 -7.67 -11.70
CA ALA A 351 -26.86 -7.59 -12.35
C ALA A 351 -26.80 -6.93 -13.74
N LEU A 352 -27.92 -6.97 -14.48
CA LEU A 352 -28.06 -6.28 -15.77
C LEU A 352 -27.67 -4.79 -15.63
N GLU A 353 -26.89 -4.27 -16.59
CA GLU A 353 -26.30 -2.91 -16.59
C GLU A 353 -25.12 -2.68 -15.63
N TYR A 354 -24.74 -3.68 -14.84
CA TYR A 354 -23.51 -3.65 -14.03
C TYR A 354 -22.43 -4.51 -14.69
N THR A 355 -21.19 -4.04 -14.65
CA THR A 355 -20.04 -4.76 -15.22
C THR A 355 -18.88 -4.76 -14.24
N ARG A 356 -18.09 -5.83 -14.26
CA ARG A 356 -16.79 -5.85 -13.58
C ARG A 356 -15.86 -4.86 -14.28
N ASP A 357 -15.16 -4.06 -13.50
CA ASP A 357 -14.09 -3.20 -13.96
C ASP A 357 -12.75 -3.62 -13.31
N ARG A 358 -11.73 -2.76 -13.42
CA ARG A 358 -10.40 -3.02 -12.87
C ARG A 358 -10.37 -3.20 -11.34
N GLU A 359 -11.40 -2.76 -10.62
CA GLU A 359 -11.49 -2.84 -9.15
C GLU A 359 -11.99 -4.20 -8.65
N TYR A 360 -12.39 -5.10 -9.57
CA TYR A 360 -12.78 -6.48 -9.29
C TYR A 360 -11.60 -7.44 -9.49
N PHE A 361 -11.69 -8.63 -8.89
CA PHE A 361 -10.77 -9.70 -9.26
C PHE A 361 -11.01 -10.11 -10.72
N SER A 362 -9.93 -10.44 -11.42
CA SER A 362 -10.06 -11.15 -12.70
C SER A 362 -10.75 -12.49 -12.45
N THR A 363 -11.61 -12.94 -13.35
CA THR A 363 -12.28 -14.25 -13.24
C THR A 363 -12.08 -15.08 -14.50
N ARG A 364 -11.74 -16.36 -14.33
CA ARG A 364 -11.75 -17.36 -15.41
C ARG A 364 -13.03 -18.20 -15.40
N ALA A 365 -13.90 -17.98 -14.41
CA ALA A 365 -15.14 -18.71 -14.19
C ALA A 365 -16.39 -17.91 -14.63
N THR A 366 -16.24 -16.94 -15.55
CA THR A 366 -17.31 -16.05 -16.01
C THR A 366 -18.61 -16.81 -16.34
N PRO A 367 -19.79 -16.34 -15.85
CA PRO A 367 -20.00 -15.09 -15.12
C PRO A 367 -19.72 -15.16 -13.62
N LEU A 368 -19.45 -16.34 -13.07
CA LEU A 368 -19.30 -16.59 -11.63
C LEU A 368 -17.99 -16.01 -11.07
N PHE A 369 -17.99 -15.85 -9.74
CA PHE A 369 -16.79 -15.50 -9.00
C PHE A 369 -15.78 -16.65 -9.03
N ASP A 370 -14.50 -16.31 -9.19
CA ASP A 370 -13.40 -17.28 -9.24
C ASP A 370 -12.53 -17.14 -7.96
N PRO A 371 -12.73 -18.01 -6.95
CA PRO A 371 -11.96 -17.93 -5.72
C PRO A 371 -10.47 -18.26 -5.92
N LEU A 372 -10.10 -18.99 -6.98
CA LEU A 372 -8.70 -19.26 -7.29
C LEU A 372 -8.03 -18.02 -7.87
N ALA A 373 -8.72 -17.26 -8.72
CA ALA A 373 -8.17 -16.01 -9.23
C ALA A 373 -8.01 -14.94 -8.13
N ALA A 374 -8.92 -14.91 -7.15
CA ALA A 374 -8.75 -14.08 -5.96
C ALA A 374 -7.52 -14.52 -5.13
N ALA A 375 -7.38 -15.83 -4.87
CA ALA A 375 -6.22 -16.38 -4.17
C ALA A 375 -4.90 -16.12 -4.91
N ASP A 376 -4.89 -16.27 -6.24
CA ASP A 376 -3.76 -15.94 -7.11
C ASP A 376 -3.36 -14.47 -6.98
N ALA A 377 -4.33 -13.53 -6.96
CA ALA A 377 -4.06 -12.11 -6.77
C ALA A 377 -3.48 -11.80 -5.37
N ALA A 378 -4.00 -12.42 -4.31
CA ALA A 378 -3.45 -12.27 -2.96
C ALA A 378 -2.03 -12.86 -2.84
N ALA A 379 -1.77 -14.03 -3.43
CA ALA A 379 -0.44 -14.62 -3.48
C ALA A 379 0.54 -13.76 -4.28
N MET A 380 0.09 -13.17 -5.39
CA MET A 380 0.91 -12.31 -6.25
C MET A 380 1.43 -11.07 -5.51
N LEU A 381 0.67 -10.49 -4.57
CA LEU A 381 1.18 -9.41 -3.70
C LEU A 381 2.49 -9.80 -3.02
N THR A 382 2.57 -11.02 -2.49
CA THR A 382 3.77 -11.49 -1.80
C THR A 382 4.88 -11.84 -2.78
N ILE A 383 4.54 -12.58 -3.83
CA ILE A 383 5.51 -13.08 -4.80
C ILE A 383 6.19 -11.91 -5.54
N GLN A 384 5.45 -10.88 -5.95
CA GLN A 384 6.00 -9.76 -6.72
C GLN A 384 7.00 -8.95 -5.90
N PHE A 385 6.74 -8.77 -4.59
CA PHE A 385 7.67 -8.08 -3.71
C PHE A 385 8.85 -9.00 -3.37
N LEU A 386 8.61 -10.27 -3.01
CA LEU A 386 9.70 -11.17 -2.66
C LEU A 386 10.72 -11.34 -3.79
N LEU A 387 10.25 -11.39 -5.04
CA LEU A 387 11.06 -11.65 -6.23
C LEU A 387 11.52 -10.39 -7.00
N ALA A 388 11.33 -9.19 -6.45
CA ALA A 388 11.75 -7.97 -7.15
C ALA A 388 13.27 -7.98 -7.44
N PRO A 389 13.73 -7.74 -8.68
CA PRO A 389 15.15 -7.84 -9.04
C PRO A 389 16.10 -7.01 -8.17
N PRO A 390 15.82 -5.72 -7.84
CA PRO A 390 16.69 -4.95 -6.96
C PRO A 390 16.81 -5.53 -5.55
N ARG A 391 15.76 -6.20 -5.05
CA ARG A 391 15.76 -6.84 -3.73
C ARG A 391 16.64 -8.09 -3.71
N LEU A 392 16.51 -8.94 -4.72
CA LEU A 392 17.37 -10.13 -4.87
C LEU A 392 18.84 -9.72 -5.00
N GLN A 393 19.14 -8.65 -5.74
CA GLN A 393 20.49 -8.10 -5.83
C GLN A 393 21.01 -7.65 -4.45
N ARG A 394 20.20 -6.98 -3.64
CA ARG A 394 20.61 -6.55 -2.30
C ARG A 394 20.80 -7.73 -1.36
N LEU A 395 19.95 -8.75 -1.42
CA LEU A 395 20.13 -9.98 -0.63
C LEU A 395 21.47 -10.65 -0.94
N ALA A 396 21.81 -10.81 -2.23
CA ALA A 396 23.10 -11.36 -2.64
C ALA A 396 24.28 -10.55 -2.06
N LEU A 397 24.23 -9.21 -2.16
CA LEU A 397 25.27 -8.32 -1.65
C LEU A 397 25.39 -8.35 -0.13
N GLN A 398 24.27 -8.42 0.60
CA GLN A 398 24.28 -8.45 2.06
C GLN A 398 24.80 -9.79 2.57
N HIS A 399 24.34 -10.90 2.00
CA HIS A 399 24.79 -12.26 2.34
C HIS A 399 26.27 -12.47 2.03
N ALA A 400 26.76 -11.98 0.88
CA ALA A 400 28.18 -12.09 0.53
C ALA A 400 29.11 -11.33 1.51
N ARG A 401 28.59 -10.27 2.15
CA ARG A 401 29.33 -9.53 3.19
C ARG A 401 29.26 -10.21 4.56
N ASP A 402 28.16 -10.87 4.85
CA ASP A 402 27.89 -11.53 6.13
C ASP A 402 26.86 -12.65 5.91
N SER A 403 27.31 -13.89 6.00
CA SER A 403 26.48 -15.08 5.76
C SER A 403 25.38 -15.28 6.83
N GLY A 404 25.36 -14.46 7.89
CA GLY A 404 24.24 -14.41 8.83
C GLY A 404 22.98 -13.75 8.26
N TYR A 405 23.08 -13.00 7.16
CA TYR A 405 21.95 -12.42 6.43
C TYR A 405 21.34 -13.43 5.45
N PRO A 406 20.04 -13.38 5.14
CA PRO A 406 19.46 -14.25 4.11
C PRO A 406 20.01 -13.93 2.72
N GLY A 407 20.36 -14.97 1.96
CA GLY A 407 20.76 -14.89 0.55
C GLY A 407 19.62 -15.06 -0.44
N VAL A 408 19.95 -15.04 -1.73
CA VAL A 408 19.00 -15.33 -2.82
C VAL A 408 18.54 -16.78 -2.72
N GLY A 409 19.48 -17.73 -2.66
CA GLY A 409 19.21 -19.16 -2.50
C GLY A 409 18.30 -19.43 -1.30
N ASP A 410 18.64 -18.91 -0.11
CA ASP A 410 17.81 -19.06 1.10
C ASP A 410 16.37 -18.55 0.91
N THR A 411 16.19 -17.52 0.10
CA THR A 411 14.88 -16.90 -0.15
C THR A 411 14.06 -17.74 -1.12
N ILE A 412 14.67 -18.18 -2.22
CA ILE A 412 14.03 -19.04 -3.22
C ILE A 412 13.72 -20.41 -2.65
N ASP A 413 14.64 -21.01 -1.89
CA ASP A 413 14.43 -22.29 -1.23
C ASP A 413 13.32 -22.24 -0.19
N ALA A 414 13.23 -21.16 0.60
CA ALA A 414 12.14 -20.97 1.54
C ALA A 414 10.78 -20.80 0.83
N LEU A 415 10.75 -20.10 -0.31
CA LEU A 415 9.55 -19.96 -1.13
C LEU A 415 9.08 -21.31 -1.71
N LEU A 416 10.02 -22.08 -2.28
CA LEU A 416 9.73 -23.43 -2.80
C LEU A 416 9.34 -24.39 -1.68
N ALA A 417 9.96 -24.27 -0.50
CA ALA A 417 9.62 -25.06 0.68
C ALA A 417 8.20 -24.79 1.17
N ALA A 418 7.81 -23.51 1.26
CA ALA A 418 6.48 -23.08 1.69
C ALA A 418 5.36 -23.46 0.68
N THR A 419 5.70 -23.76 -0.58
CA THR A 419 4.72 -24.00 -1.65
C THR A 419 4.83 -25.40 -2.24
N TRP A 420 5.83 -25.65 -3.08
CA TRP A 420 6.00 -26.91 -3.81
C TRP A 420 6.35 -28.09 -2.91
N ARG A 421 7.25 -27.89 -1.95
CA ARG A 421 7.74 -28.97 -1.06
C ARG A 421 6.84 -29.19 0.16
N ALA A 422 5.92 -28.27 0.46
CA ALA A 422 4.89 -28.46 1.48
C ALA A 422 3.93 -29.59 1.07
N ALA A 423 3.49 -30.44 2.00
CA ALA A 423 2.48 -31.46 1.70
C ALA A 423 1.16 -30.83 1.24
N LEU A 424 0.42 -31.52 0.37
CA LEU A 424 -0.94 -31.08 0.02
C LEU A 424 -1.85 -31.21 1.23
N ALA A 425 -2.71 -30.22 1.46
CA ALA A 425 -3.75 -30.29 2.48
C ALA A 425 -4.74 -31.44 2.20
N ASP A 426 -5.30 -32.02 3.27
CA ASP A 426 -6.33 -33.08 3.15
C ASP A 426 -7.67 -32.52 2.66
N ASP A 427 -8.01 -31.27 3.01
CA ASP A 427 -9.18 -30.56 2.48
C ASP A 427 -8.98 -30.30 0.97
N PRO A 428 -9.81 -30.88 0.07
CA PRO A 428 -9.66 -30.73 -1.37
C PRO A 428 -9.67 -29.27 -1.84
N ARG A 429 -10.40 -28.39 -1.15
CA ARG A 429 -10.48 -26.96 -1.47
C ARG A 429 -9.17 -26.25 -1.17
N LEU A 430 -8.56 -26.53 -0.01
CA LEU A 430 -7.24 -26.01 0.36
C LEU A 430 -6.16 -26.57 -0.57
N ALA A 431 -6.23 -27.86 -0.90
CA ALA A 431 -5.31 -28.49 -1.84
C ALA A 431 -5.37 -27.83 -3.23
N GLN A 432 -6.56 -27.43 -3.69
CA GLN A 432 -6.71 -26.73 -4.98
C GLN A 432 -6.05 -25.34 -4.97
N ILE A 433 -6.26 -24.56 -3.90
CA ILE A 433 -5.59 -23.25 -3.71
C ILE A 433 -4.06 -23.42 -3.68
N GLN A 434 -3.58 -24.43 -2.98
CA GLN A 434 -2.15 -24.72 -2.88
C GLN A 434 -1.55 -25.10 -4.24
N ARG A 435 -2.25 -25.92 -5.06
CA ARG A 435 -1.83 -26.23 -6.42
C ARG A 435 -1.78 -24.98 -7.31
N SER A 436 -2.77 -24.10 -7.22
CA SER A 436 -2.76 -22.81 -7.95
C SER A 436 -1.53 -21.98 -7.57
N THR A 437 -1.30 -21.81 -6.26
CA THR A 437 -0.19 -21.03 -5.70
C THR A 437 1.17 -21.59 -6.11
N ARG A 438 1.34 -22.92 -6.13
CA ARG A 438 2.55 -23.60 -6.63
C ARG A 438 2.86 -23.23 -8.08
N TRP A 439 1.86 -23.34 -8.96
CA TRP A 439 2.03 -22.99 -10.37
C TRP A 439 2.35 -21.51 -10.55
N LEU A 440 1.69 -20.63 -9.79
CA LEU A 440 1.96 -19.19 -9.80
C LEU A 440 3.40 -18.87 -9.39
N VAL A 441 3.91 -19.47 -8.32
CA VAL A 441 5.31 -19.32 -7.89
C VAL A 441 6.26 -19.73 -9.01
N LEU A 442 6.02 -20.87 -9.65
CA LEU A 442 6.87 -21.33 -10.74
C LEU A 442 6.83 -20.38 -11.93
N ASP A 443 5.64 -19.92 -12.34
CA ASP A 443 5.51 -18.96 -13.43
C ASP A 443 6.22 -17.64 -13.13
N ALA A 444 6.14 -17.15 -11.89
CA ALA A 444 6.82 -15.93 -11.48
C ALA A 444 8.35 -16.07 -11.48
N LEU A 445 8.89 -17.21 -11.07
CA LEU A 445 10.34 -17.48 -11.12
C LEU A 445 10.85 -17.55 -12.56
N LEU A 446 10.07 -18.15 -13.48
CA LEU A 446 10.43 -18.19 -14.90
C LEU A 446 10.30 -16.80 -15.54
N ALA A 447 9.25 -16.04 -15.21
CA ALA A 447 9.08 -14.67 -15.69
C ALA A 447 10.19 -13.73 -15.19
N LEU A 448 10.70 -13.95 -13.97
CA LEU A 448 11.84 -13.21 -13.42
C LEU A 448 13.12 -13.44 -14.24
N LEU A 449 13.40 -14.68 -14.67
CA LEU A 449 14.51 -14.96 -15.58
C LEU A 449 14.30 -14.32 -16.96
N ASP A 450 13.07 -14.38 -17.46
CA ASP A 450 12.71 -13.88 -18.80
C ASP A 450 12.86 -12.36 -18.92
N ALA A 451 12.57 -11.64 -17.84
CA ALA A 451 12.67 -10.18 -17.80
C ALA A 451 14.11 -9.67 -18.04
N GLY A 452 15.13 -10.49 -17.77
CA GLY A 452 16.53 -10.13 -18.03
C GLY A 452 17.09 -8.99 -17.15
N GLU A 453 16.43 -8.67 -16.03
CA GLU A 453 16.80 -7.57 -15.14
C GLU A 453 17.82 -7.99 -14.05
N LEU A 454 18.07 -9.28 -13.88
CA LEU A 454 18.97 -9.81 -12.86
C LEU A 454 20.45 -9.64 -13.25
N HIS A 455 21.29 -9.32 -12.27
CA HIS A 455 22.73 -9.42 -12.44
C HIS A 455 23.16 -10.87 -12.71
N PRO A 456 24.18 -11.15 -13.54
CA PRO A 456 24.56 -12.52 -13.93
C PRO A 456 24.79 -13.49 -12.77
N LEU A 457 25.31 -13.02 -11.63
CA LEU A 457 25.50 -13.85 -10.43
C LEU A 457 24.16 -14.30 -9.80
N VAL A 458 23.19 -13.39 -9.73
CA VAL A 458 21.86 -13.67 -9.17
C VAL A 458 21.05 -14.54 -10.15
N ASP A 459 21.14 -14.26 -11.46
CA ASP A 459 20.57 -15.10 -12.51
C ASP A 459 21.12 -16.53 -12.44
N THR A 460 22.44 -16.69 -12.32
CA THR A 460 23.09 -18.02 -12.21
C THR A 460 22.61 -18.78 -10.97
N GLU A 461 22.52 -18.11 -9.81
CA GLU A 461 22.04 -18.71 -8.58
C GLU A 461 20.57 -19.15 -8.70
N LEU A 462 19.70 -18.32 -9.28
CA LEU A 462 18.30 -18.68 -9.53
C LEU A 462 18.17 -19.86 -10.50
N ARG A 463 18.97 -19.90 -11.57
CA ARG A 463 19.01 -21.05 -12.50
C ARG A 463 19.42 -22.32 -11.78
N SER A 464 20.45 -22.27 -10.92
CA SER A 464 20.87 -23.41 -10.10
C SER A 464 19.73 -23.91 -9.21
N GLN A 465 19.06 -22.99 -8.51
CA GLN A 465 17.92 -23.32 -7.65
C GLN A 465 16.76 -23.97 -8.41
N LEU A 466 16.48 -23.52 -9.64
CA LEU A 466 15.48 -24.14 -10.50
C LEU A 466 15.91 -25.53 -11.03
N GLN A 467 17.20 -25.74 -11.30
CA GLN A 467 17.74 -27.08 -11.65
C GLN A 467 17.59 -28.06 -10.49
N ASP A 468 17.88 -27.62 -9.27
CA ASP A 468 17.74 -28.41 -8.05
C ASP A 468 16.27 -28.73 -7.79
N PHE A 469 15.38 -27.74 -7.95
CA PHE A 469 13.93 -27.94 -7.89
C PHE A 469 13.44 -28.98 -8.90
N ALA A 470 13.84 -28.89 -10.16
CA ALA A 470 13.43 -29.85 -11.20
C ALA A 470 13.93 -31.26 -10.88
N SER A 471 15.15 -31.39 -10.35
CA SER A 471 15.71 -32.67 -9.92
C SER A 471 14.95 -33.27 -8.74
N TRP A 472 14.61 -32.45 -7.75
CA TRP A 472 13.77 -32.84 -6.61
C TRP A 472 12.38 -33.29 -7.04
N ALA A 473 11.71 -32.52 -7.91
CA ALA A 473 10.35 -32.78 -8.35
C ALA A 473 10.21 -34.10 -9.15
N GLU A 474 11.28 -34.59 -9.78
CA GLU A 474 11.26 -35.88 -10.47
C GLU A 474 11.53 -37.09 -9.59
N ALA A 475 12.17 -36.91 -8.43
CA ALA A 475 12.54 -38.03 -7.57
C ALA A 475 11.33 -38.95 -7.22
N PRO A 476 10.12 -38.43 -6.92
CA PRO A 476 8.95 -39.26 -6.64
C PRO A 476 8.50 -40.13 -7.83
N ALA A 477 8.60 -39.62 -9.05
CA ALA A 477 8.25 -40.39 -10.26
C ALA A 477 9.21 -41.57 -10.46
N ARG A 478 10.49 -41.39 -10.13
CA ARG A 478 11.50 -42.47 -10.14
C ARG A 478 11.27 -43.53 -9.06
N SER A 479 10.58 -43.16 -7.97
CA SER A 479 10.21 -44.06 -6.87
C SER A 479 8.78 -44.62 -6.96
N GLY A 480 8.08 -44.43 -8.09
CA GLY A 480 6.73 -44.99 -8.32
C GLY A 480 5.55 -44.18 -7.77
N SER A 481 5.77 -42.95 -7.29
CA SER A 481 4.71 -42.03 -6.85
C SER A 481 4.26 -41.11 -8.00
N THR A 482 2.96 -41.02 -8.24
CA THR A 482 2.39 -40.25 -9.37
C THR A 482 1.73 -38.96 -8.90
N ASN A 483 2.53 -37.94 -8.56
CA ASN A 483 2.02 -36.56 -8.53
C ASN A 483 2.28 -35.91 -9.91
N PRO A 484 1.27 -35.80 -10.79
CA PRO A 484 1.45 -35.29 -12.15
C PRO A 484 1.95 -33.84 -12.18
N ASP A 485 1.59 -33.02 -11.18
CA ASP A 485 2.04 -31.63 -11.12
C ASP A 485 3.57 -31.52 -11.01
N LEU A 486 4.21 -32.41 -10.25
CA LEU A 486 5.66 -32.41 -10.06
C LEU A 486 6.41 -32.74 -11.35
N GLY A 487 5.96 -33.76 -12.07
CA GLY A 487 6.58 -34.16 -13.35
C GLY A 487 6.45 -33.07 -14.42
N ILE A 488 5.27 -32.46 -14.54
CA ILE A 488 5.04 -31.38 -15.51
C ILE A 488 5.84 -30.13 -15.14
N ALA A 489 5.93 -29.80 -13.84
CA ALA A 489 6.72 -28.66 -13.38
C ALA A 489 8.22 -28.85 -13.65
N ALA A 490 8.76 -30.05 -13.39
CA ALA A 490 10.16 -30.37 -13.68
C ALA A 490 10.47 -30.28 -15.18
N ASP A 491 9.62 -30.87 -16.03
CA ASP A 491 9.74 -30.78 -17.49
C ASP A 491 9.72 -29.31 -17.96
N ARG A 492 8.76 -28.52 -17.48
CA ARG A 492 8.62 -27.11 -17.82
C ARG A 492 9.88 -26.32 -17.47
N VAL A 493 10.44 -26.52 -16.28
CA VAL A 493 11.68 -25.85 -15.86
C VAL A 493 12.84 -26.24 -16.76
N ARG A 494 13.04 -27.53 -17.03
CA ARG A 494 14.16 -27.99 -17.87
C ARG A 494 14.07 -27.47 -19.28
N ARG A 495 12.89 -27.51 -19.89
CA ARG A 495 12.68 -26.96 -21.23
C ARG A 495 12.98 -25.47 -21.25
N TYR A 496 12.49 -24.70 -20.28
CA TYR A 496 12.79 -23.27 -20.20
C TYR A 496 14.29 -22.98 -20.02
N LEU A 497 14.97 -23.71 -19.12
CA LEU A 497 16.40 -23.51 -18.87
C LEU A 497 17.29 -23.93 -20.06
N ALA A 498 16.84 -24.90 -20.87
CA ALA A 498 17.53 -25.32 -22.09
C ALA A 498 17.27 -24.37 -23.27
N ASP A 499 16.01 -23.94 -23.44
CA ASP A 499 15.57 -23.00 -24.46
C ASP A 499 14.34 -22.22 -23.95
N PRO A 500 14.49 -20.95 -23.52
CA PRO A 500 13.38 -20.14 -23.03
C PRO A 500 12.21 -20.02 -24.03
N ALA A 501 12.49 -20.04 -25.34
CA ALA A 501 11.47 -19.95 -26.37
C ALA A 501 10.58 -21.20 -26.48
N SER A 502 11.04 -22.34 -25.92
CA SER A 502 10.30 -23.60 -25.92
C SER A 502 9.12 -23.63 -24.92
N VAL A 503 9.07 -22.66 -24.00
CA VAL A 503 8.03 -22.58 -22.97
C VAL A 503 7.29 -21.25 -23.08
N LYS A 504 6.01 -21.32 -23.47
CA LYS A 504 5.13 -20.17 -23.37
C LYS A 504 4.88 -19.82 -21.90
N LEU A 505 5.37 -18.66 -21.47
CA LEU A 505 5.10 -18.13 -20.13
C LEU A 505 3.64 -17.74 -19.98
N ARG A 506 3.09 -17.99 -18.79
CA ARG A 506 1.72 -17.62 -18.45
C ARG A 506 1.71 -16.18 -17.94
N THR A 507 0.67 -15.43 -18.31
CA THR A 507 0.46 -14.07 -17.79
C THR A 507 0.24 -14.14 -16.28
N LEU A 508 1.02 -13.37 -15.53
CA LEU A 508 0.84 -13.27 -14.08
C LEU A 508 -0.48 -12.58 -13.74
N PRO A 509 -1.16 -12.98 -12.65
CA PRO A 509 -2.40 -12.36 -12.20
C PRO A 509 -2.24 -10.87 -11.95
N LEU A 510 -3.27 -10.09 -12.29
CA LEU A 510 -3.35 -8.69 -11.93
C LEU A 510 -3.93 -8.56 -10.52
N VAL A 511 -3.27 -7.79 -9.68
CA VAL A 511 -3.83 -7.39 -8.38
C VAL A 511 -4.74 -6.17 -8.60
N PRO A 512 -6.02 -6.21 -8.20
CA PRO A 512 -6.90 -5.06 -8.30
C PRO A 512 -6.30 -3.83 -7.59
N PRO A 513 -6.39 -2.62 -8.20
CA PRO A 513 -5.66 -1.47 -7.73
C PRO A 513 -6.25 -0.95 -6.41
N GLY A 514 -5.43 -0.89 -5.36
CA GLY A 514 -5.86 -0.52 -4.01
C GLY A 514 -5.79 0.96 -3.65
N ALA A 515 -5.13 1.80 -4.45
CA ALA A 515 -5.05 3.23 -4.15
C ALA A 515 -6.43 3.85 -4.44
N PRO A 516 -7.20 4.32 -3.44
CA PRO A 516 -6.79 4.93 -2.18
C PRO A 516 -7.60 4.40 -0.98
N ILE A 517 -7.30 3.18 -0.49
CA ILE A 517 -7.26 3.05 0.98
C ILE A 517 -6.25 4.09 1.46
#